data_AF-A0A7C5XS90-F1
#
_entry.id   AF-A0A7C5XS90-F1
#
_cell.length_a   1.000
_cell.length_b   1.000
_cell.length_c   1.000
_cell.angle_alpha   90.00
_cell.angle_beta   90.00
_cell.angle_gamma   90.00
#
_symmetry.space_group_name_H-M   'P 1'
#
loop_
_entity.id
_entity.type
_entity.pdbx_description
1 polymer ?
#
loop_
_entity_poly.entity_id
_entity_poly.type
_entity_poly.pdbx_seq_one_letter_code
_entity_poly.pdbx_strand_id
1 'polypeptide(L)'
;MRDTRPRAAALRTLVAACAVLACAAAAAAPGRVHEWTLANGLKLVVKEDHRAPVVVSQIWYRVGSGDEPAGLTGISHLLEHMMFKGTPRHPAGEFSRIIAEQGGRENAFTGRD
;
A
#
# COMPACT_ATOMS: atom_id res chain seq x y z
N MET A 1 57.38 -13.78 -26.09
CA MET A 1 55.96 -13.99 -26.44
C MET A 1 55.16 -13.85 -25.15
N ARG A 2 54.68 -12.63 -24.82
CA ARG A 2 53.98 -12.35 -23.54
C ARG A 2 52.50 -12.68 -23.72
N ASP A 3 52.03 -13.60 -22.87
CA ASP A 3 50.68 -14.14 -22.88
C ASP A 3 49.66 -13.06 -22.43
N THR A 4 48.77 -12.63 -23.34
CA THR A 4 47.80 -11.54 -23.15
C THR A 4 46.43 -12.02 -22.63
N ARG A 5 46.30 -13.30 -22.26
CA ARG A 5 45.02 -13.96 -21.95
C ARG A 5 44.26 -13.51 -20.67
N PRO A 6 44.85 -13.00 -19.57
CA PRO A 6 44.10 -12.79 -18.33
C PRO A 6 43.17 -11.56 -18.34
N ARG A 7 43.46 -10.56 -19.19
CA ARG A 7 42.67 -9.31 -19.26
C ARG A 7 41.28 -9.52 -19.88
N ALA A 8 41.16 -10.43 -20.83
CA ALA A 8 39.90 -10.74 -21.49
C ALA A 8 38.93 -11.51 -20.58
N ALA A 9 39.46 -12.37 -19.70
CA ALA A 9 38.66 -13.12 -18.73
C ALA A 9 38.08 -12.19 -17.64
N ALA A 10 38.92 -11.31 -17.07
CA ALA A 10 38.48 -10.34 -16.07
C ALA A 10 37.40 -9.37 -16.59
N LEU A 11 37.54 -8.92 -17.84
CA LEU A 11 36.55 -8.04 -18.49
C LEU A 11 35.21 -8.74 -18.71
N ARG A 12 35.21 -10.03 -19.09
CA ARG A 12 33.98 -10.82 -19.26
C ARG A 12 33.24 -11.03 -17.95
N THR A 13 33.95 -11.33 -16.86
CA THR A 13 33.34 -11.50 -15.53
C THR A 13 32.75 -10.19 -15.02
N LEU A 14 33.42 -9.07 -15.27
CA LEU A 14 32.92 -7.74 -14.89
C LEU A 14 31.64 -7.36 -15.65
N VAL A 15 31.60 -7.62 -16.96
CA VAL A 15 30.42 -7.36 -17.80
C VAL A 15 29.23 -8.24 -17.38
N ALA A 16 29.47 -9.52 -17.08
CA ALA A 16 28.43 -10.42 -16.58
C ALA A 16 27.88 -9.97 -15.22
N ALA A 17 28.75 -9.54 -14.29
CA ALA A 17 28.33 -9.00 -13.00
C ALA A 17 27.50 -7.72 -13.15
N CYS A 18 27.91 -6.78 -14.01
CA CYS A 18 27.13 -5.58 -14.33
C CYS A 18 25.76 -5.92 -14.93
N ALA A 19 25.68 -6.91 -15.82
CA ALA A 19 24.42 -7.34 -16.41
C ALA A 19 23.44 -7.94 -15.37
N VAL A 20 23.94 -8.73 -14.43
CA VAL A 20 23.13 -9.29 -13.33
C VAL A 20 22.62 -8.18 -12.41
N LEU A 21 23.47 -7.22 -12.05
CA LEU A 21 23.09 -6.05 -11.25
C LEU A 21 22.03 -5.18 -11.95
N ALA A 22 22.16 -4.96 -13.27
CA ALA A 22 21.18 -4.20 -14.05
C ALA A 22 19.82 -4.91 -14.13
N CYS A 23 19.82 -6.24 -14.27
CA CYS A 23 18.59 -7.03 -14.33
C CYS A 23 17.84 -7.01 -12.98
N ALA A 24 18.57 -7.09 -11.86
CA ALA A 24 17.99 -6.98 -10.53
C ALA A 24 17.39 -5.58 -10.26
N ALA A 25 18.03 -4.52 -10.76
CA ALA A 25 17.52 -3.16 -10.64
C ALA A 25 16.25 -2.93 -11.48
N ALA A 26 16.16 -3.52 -12.68
CA ALA A 26 14.97 -3.44 -13.53
C ALA A 26 13.73 -4.12 -12.89
N ALA A 27 13.94 -5.22 -12.16
CA ALA A 27 12.89 -5.89 -11.40
C ALA A 27 12.40 -5.07 -10.18
N ALA A 28 13.15 -4.05 -9.77
CA ALA A 28 12.83 -3.19 -8.64
C ALA A 28 12.16 -1.86 -9.03
N ALA A 29 11.87 -1.63 -10.32
CA ALA A 29 11.21 -0.42 -10.76
C ALA A 29 9.83 -0.29 -10.08
N PRO A 30 9.48 0.88 -9.51
CA PRO A 30 8.22 1.05 -8.82
C PRO A 30 7.07 0.77 -9.78
N GLY A 31 6.17 -0.13 -9.39
CA GLY A 31 4.97 -0.45 -10.15
C GLY A 31 4.15 0.80 -10.49
N ARG A 32 3.57 0.82 -11.69
CA ARG A 32 2.78 1.95 -12.19
C ARG A 32 1.60 2.20 -11.25
N VAL A 33 1.38 3.47 -10.90
CA VAL A 33 0.19 3.90 -10.17
C VAL A 33 -0.89 4.27 -11.19
N HIS A 34 -2.10 3.80 -10.96
CA HIS A 34 -3.27 4.10 -11.76
C HIS A 34 -4.28 4.89 -10.92
N GLU A 35 -4.85 5.94 -11.51
CA GLU A 35 -5.79 6.83 -10.84
C GLU A 35 -7.08 6.98 -11.64
N TRP A 36 -8.21 6.98 -10.94
CA TRP A 36 -9.52 7.25 -11.52
C TRP A 36 -10.40 8.02 -10.54
N THR A 37 -11.39 8.73 -11.06
CA THR A 37 -12.45 9.34 -10.26
C THR A 37 -13.76 8.67 -10.62
N LEU A 38 -14.44 8.12 -9.61
CA LEU A 38 -15.75 7.52 -9.77
C LEU A 38 -16.81 8.59 -10.01
N ALA A 39 -17.98 8.20 -10.52
CA ALA A 39 -19.07 9.13 -10.79
C ALA A 39 -19.58 9.88 -9.53
N ASN A 40 -19.38 9.30 -8.34
CA ASN A 40 -19.70 9.93 -7.06
C ASN A 40 -18.59 10.87 -6.53
N GLY A 41 -17.52 11.10 -7.29
CA GLY A 41 -16.39 11.95 -6.93
C GLY A 41 -15.27 11.27 -6.14
N LEU A 42 -15.40 9.99 -5.75
CA LEU A 42 -14.34 9.28 -5.03
C LEU A 42 -13.12 9.08 -5.93
N LYS A 43 -11.94 9.54 -5.47
CA LYS A 43 -10.66 9.28 -6.12
C LYS A 43 -10.14 7.90 -5.72
N LEU A 44 -9.92 7.05 -6.71
CA LEU A 44 -9.30 5.73 -6.56
C LEU A 44 -7.84 5.80 -7.01
N VAL A 45 -6.94 5.28 -6.18
CA VAL A 45 -5.51 5.14 -6.49
C VAL A 45 -5.14 3.69 -6.29
N VAL A 46 -4.69 3.02 -7.35
CA VAL A 46 -4.31 1.60 -7.33
C VAL A 46 -2.87 1.46 -7.78
N LYS A 47 -2.10 0.70 -7.01
CA LYS A 47 -0.75 0.29 -7.37
C LYS A 47 -0.68 -1.23 -7.29
N GLU A 48 -0.51 -1.86 -8.43
CA GLU A 48 -0.31 -3.31 -8.49
C GLU A 48 1.14 -3.66 -8.11
N ASP A 49 1.29 -4.70 -7.30
CA ASP A 49 2.57 -5.18 -6.81
C ASP A 49 2.58 -6.71 -6.71
N HIS A 50 3.30 -7.35 -7.63
CA HIS A 50 3.36 -8.82 -7.73
C HIS A 50 4.39 -9.47 -6.79
N ARG A 51 5.02 -8.71 -5.89
CA ARG A 51 6.04 -9.26 -4.96
C ARG A 51 5.44 -10.13 -3.86
N ALA A 52 4.17 -9.94 -3.53
CA ALA A 52 3.46 -10.75 -2.54
C ALA A 52 1.97 -10.89 -2.90
N PRO A 53 1.33 -12.05 -2.66
CA PRO A 53 -0.08 -12.27 -2.94
C PRO A 53 -0.97 -11.71 -1.81
N VAL A 54 -0.81 -10.43 -1.49
CA VAL A 54 -1.57 -9.73 -0.44
C VAL A 54 -2.18 -8.45 -0.98
N VAL A 55 -3.27 -7.98 -0.36
CA VAL A 55 -3.92 -6.72 -0.71
C VAL A 55 -4.03 -5.84 0.54
N VAL A 56 -3.84 -4.53 0.35
CA VAL A 56 -4.15 -3.50 1.34
C VAL A 56 -5.16 -2.55 0.72
N SER A 57 -6.29 -2.36 1.38
CA SER A 57 -7.30 -1.38 1.00
C SER A 57 -7.43 -0.33 2.09
N GLN A 58 -7.47 0.93 1.70
CA GLN A 58 -7.61 2.07 2.61
C GLN A 58 -8.60 3.06 2.02
N ILE A 59 -9.45 3.63 2.89
CA ILE A 59 -10.34 4.73 2.56
C ILE A 59 -9.91 5.91 3.41
N TRP A 60 -9.70 7.05 2.76
CA TRP A 60 -9.28 8.29 3.41
C TRP A 60 -10.37 9.32 3.27
N TYR A 61 -10.77 9.90 4.39
CA TYR A 61 -11.67 11.04 4.43
C TYR A 61 -10.83 12.29 4.65
N ARG A 62 -11.18 13.38 3.97
CA ARG A 62 -10.54 14.69 4.15
C ARG A 62 -11.26 15.44 5.26
N VAL A 63 -11.17 14.87 6.46
CA VAL A 63 -11.75 15.40 7.69
C VAL A 63 -11.03 14.73 8.86
N GLY A 64 -10.65 15.53 9.86
CA GLY A 64 -10.00 15.04 11.07
C GLY A 64 -10.48 15.76 12.33
N SER A 65 -9.68 15.66 13.39
CA SER A 65 -9.94 16.36 14.65
C SER A 65 -9.85 17.90 14.52
N GLY A 66 -9.17 18.42 13.50
CA GLY A 66 -9.06 19.86 13.24
C GLY A 66 -10.34 20.49 12.67
N ASP A 67 -11.24 19.68 12.11
CA ASP A 67 -12.51 20.13 11.52
C ASP A 67 -13.69 20.03 12.49
N GLU A 68 -13.44 19.62 13.74
CA GLU A 68 -14.49 19.41 14.74
C GLU A 68 -15.11 20.74 15.17
N PRO A 69 -16.46 20.84 15.25
CA PRO A 69 -17.12 22.01 15.79
C PRO A 69 -16.74 22.26 17.25
N ALA A 70 -16.71 23.53 17.65
CA ALA A 70 -16.49 23.89 19.05
C ALA A 70 -17.52 23.21 19.97
N GLY A 71 -17.04 22.61 21.05
CA GLY A 71 -17.88 21.86 22.00
C GLY A 71 -18.13 20.39 21.63
N LEU A 72 -17.66 19.92 20.46
CA LEU A 72 -17.74 18.51 20.03
C LEU A 72 -16.36 17.86 19.87
N THR A 73 -15.39 18.29 20.65
CA THR A 73 -14.01 17.76 20.57
C THR A 73 -13.98 16.25 20.82
N GLY A 74 -13.30 15.53 19.94
CA GLY A 74 -13.18 14.07 19.94
C GLY A 74 -14.29 13.33 19.18
N ILE A 75 -15.24 14.05 18.56
CA ILE A 75 -16.32 13.41 17.80
C ILE A 75 -15.82 12.63 16.58
N SER A 76 -14.74 13.07 15.92
CA SER A 76 -14.14 12.36 14.80
C SER A 76 -13.57 11.02 15.25
N HIS A 77 -12.87 11.00 16.39
CA HIS A 77 -12.35 9.77 16.99
C HIS A 77 -13.49 8.87 17.50
N LEU A 78 -14.54 9.43 18.11
CA LEU A 78 -15.72 8.66 18.50
C LEU A 78 -16.36 7.99 17.28
N LEU A 79 -16.53 8.73 16.17
CA LEU A 79 -17.11 8.22 14.94
C LEU A 79 -16.28 7.07 14.38
N GLU A 80 -14.95 7.18 14.37
CA GLU A 80 -14.04 6.10 13.98
C GLU A 80 -14.35 4.79 14.74
N HIS A 81 -14.49 4.85 16.08
CA HIS A 81 -14.87 3.67 16.87
C HIS A 81 -16.27 3.14 16.52
N MET A 82 -17.20 4.03 16.23
CA MET A 82 -18.58 3.65 15.87
C MET A 82 -18.67 2.96 14.52
N MET A 83 -17.75 3.21 13.59
CA MET A 83 -17.70 2.51 12.30
C MET A 83 -17.52 0.99 12.46
N PHE A 84 -16.92 0.53 13.56
CA PHE A 84 -16.75 -0.90 13.87
C PHE A 84 -17.94 -1.54 14.60
N LYS A 85 -18.98 -0.77 14.94
CA LYS A 85 -20.16 -1.26 15.68
C LYS A 85 -21.27 -1.78 14.78
N GLY A 86 -20.97 -1.97 13.51
CA GLY A 86 -21.86 -2.58 12.52
C GLY A 86 -22.59 -1.55 11.66
N THR A 87 -23.27 -2.08 10.64
CA THR A 87 -24.05 -1.36 9.64
C THR A 87 -25.38 -2.08 9.45
N PRO A 88 -26.37 -1.49 8.74
CA PRO A 88 -27.63 -2.18 8.44
C PRO A 88 -27.47 -3.51 7.69
N ARG A 89 -26.37 -3.70 6.95
CA ARG A 89 -26.08 -4.93 6.18
C ARG A 89 -25.11 -5.87 6.87
N HIS A 90 -24.28 -5.37 7.78
CA HIS A 90 -23.26 -6.14 8.48
C HIS A 90 -23.29 -5.85 9.98
N PRO A 91 -23.82 -6.76 10.82
CA PRO A 91 -23.86 -6.56 12.26
C PRO A 91 -22.47 -6.39 12.89
N ALA A 92 -22.46 -5.89 14.13
CA ALA A 92 -21.23 -5.69 14.89
C ALA A 92 -20.36 -6.96 14.91
N GLY A 93 -19.08 -6.81 14.59
CA GLY A 93 -18.10 -7.90 14.59
C GLY A 93 -18.14 -8.82 13.36
N GLU A 94 -19.14 -8.74 12.49
CA GLU A 94 -19.18 -9.57 11.27
C GLU A 94 -18.00 -9.24 10.34
N PHE A 95 -17.71 -7.96 10.15
CA PHE A 95 -16.61 -7.51 9.30
C PHE A 95 -15.25 -8.03 9.81
N SER A 96 -14.97 -7.84 11.11
CA SER A 96 -13.75 -8.34 11.74
C SER A 96 -13.61 -9.86 11.65
N ARG A 97 -14.72 -10.61 11.79
CA ARG A 97 -14.74 -12.06 11.63
C ARG A 97 -14.36 -12.46 10.20
N ILE A 98 -14.97 -11.84 9.18
CA ILE A 98 -14.68 -12.14 7.77
C ILE A 98 -13.20 -11.88 7.45
N ILE A 99 -12.66 -10.74 7.90
CA ILE A 99 -11.24 -10.41 7.68
C ILE A 99 -10.32 -11.42 8.37
N ALA A 100 -10.61 -11.80 9.62
CA ALA A 100 -9.83 -12.78 10.37
C ALA A 100 -9.88 -14.18 9.76
N GLU A 101 -11.02 -14.63 9.25
CA GLU A 101 -11.18 -15.92 8.55
C GLU A 101 -10.30 -16.02 7.30
N GLN A 102 -9.95 -14.87 6.69
CA GLN A 102 -9.04 -14.79 5.55
C GLN A 102 -7.57 -14.53 5.97
N GLY A 103 -7.26 -14.60 7.27
CA GLY A 103 -5.92 -14.30 7.81
C GLY A 103 -5.52 -12.82 7.75
N GLY A 104 -6.48 -11.93 7.54
CA GLY A 104 -6.28 -10.50 7.45
C GLY A 104 -6.33 -9.79 8.80
N ARG A 105 -6.05 -8.48 8.77
CA ARG A 105 -6.20 -7.56 9.90
C ARG A 105 -6.80 -6.25 9.40
N GLU A 106 -7.57 -5.60 10.25
CA GLU A 106 -8.15 -4.28 10.00
C GLU A 106 -7.69 -3.28 11.06
N ASN A 107 -7.72 -2.00 10.71
CA ASN A 107 -7.41 -0.91 11.62
C ASN A 107 -8.02 0.40 11.11
N ALA A 108 -8.06 1.42 11.97
CA ALA A 108 -8.38 2.79 11.63
C ALA A 108 -7.57 3.75 12.50
N PHE A 109 -7.58 5.03 12.14
CA PHE A 109 -7.04 6.11 12.97
C PHE A 109 -7.65 7.45 12.54
N THR A 110 -7.64 8.41 13.47
CA THR A 110 -8.13 9.78 13.27
C THR A 110 -6.95 10.74 13.39
N GLY A 111 -6.69 11.47 12.31
CA GLY A 111 -5.66 12.51 12.24
C GLY A 111 -6.18 13.89 12.64
N ARG A 112 -5.38 14.92 12.33
CA ARG A 112 -5.81 16.32 12.45
C ARG A 112 -6.64 16.74 11.25
N ASP A 113 -6.45 16.10 10.10
CA ASP A 113 -6.97 16.43 8.77
C ASP A 113 -7.61 15.23 8.04
#